data_AF-A0A2V7GSN4-F1
#
_entry.id   AF-A0A2V7GSN4-F1
#
_cell.length_a   1.000
_cell.length_b   1.000
_cell.length_c   1.000
_cell.angle_alpha   90.00
_cell.angle_beta   90.00
_cell.angle_gamma   90.00
#
_symmetry.space_group_name_H-M   'P 1'
#
loop_
_entity.id
_entity.type
_entity.pdbx_description
1 polymer ?
#
loop_
_entity_poly.entity_id
_entity_poly.type
_entity_poly.pdbx_seq_one_letter_code
_entity_poly.pdbx_strand_id
1 'polypeptide(L)'
;MKRLAPFYLIFAALCAGPLDGQDLVARIAARIAQTPNQGVGVYYRRLDRPDSLLVDAGHRFHAASTMKVPVMIEVFRDADAGTLRLSDSLTVVNEF
;
A
#
# COMPACT_ATOMS: atom_id res chain seq x y z
N MET A 1 50.46 12.68 41.23
CA MET A 1 49.12 13.26 40.99
C MET A 1 48.57 12.60 39.72
N LYS A 2 47.86 11.46 39.77
CA LYS A 2 46.39 11.35 39.89
C LYS A 2 45.72 12.42 38.98
N ARG A 3 45.04 12.12 37.86
CA ARG A 3 44.07 11.04 37.59
C ARG A 3 43.65 10.94 36.10
N LEU A 4 43.42 9.68 35.70
CA LEU A 4 42.34 9.11 34.86
C LEU A 4 42.11 9.59 33.41
N ALA A 5 42.40 8.69 32.46
CA ALA A 5 41.63 8.51 31.22
C ALA A 5 40.48 7.49 31.46
N PRO A 6 39.74 7.07 30.43
CA PRO A 6 38.48 7.62 29.93
C PRO A 6 37.27 6.76 30.34
N PHE A 7 36.06 7.32 30.40
CA PHE A 7 34.85 6.51 30.55
C PHE A 7 33.89 6.78 29.39
N TYR A 8 33.78 5.78 28.52
CA TYR A 8 32.77 5.62 27.50
C TYR A 8 31.38 5.76 28.11
N LEU A 9 30.51 6.58 27.52
CA LEU A 9 29.07 6.39 27.58
C LEU A 9 28.50 6.50 26.17
N ILE A 10 28.55 5.36 25.48
CA ILE A 10 27.64 5.05 24.39
C ILE A 10 26.25 4.97 25.01
N PHE A 11 25.40 5.95 24.71
CA PHE A 11 23.97 5.84 25.01
C PHE A 11 23.29 5.18 23.81
N ALA A 12 23.27 3.85 23.82
CA ALA A 12 22.42 3.07 22.93
C ALA A 12 20.97 3.23 23.41
N ALA A 13 20.23 4.18 22.84
CA ALA A 13 18.79 4.24 22.99
C ALA A 13 18.13 3.22 22.05
N LEU A 14 18.16 1.95 22.44
CA LEU A 14 17.33 0.90 21.84
C LEU A 14 15.99 0.85 22.59
N CYS A 15 15.12 1.81 22.29
CA CYS A 15 13.71 1.73 22.66
C CYS A 15 12.90 1.41 21.40
N ALA A 16 12.79 0.13 21.07
CA ALA A 16 11.70 -0.33 20.21
C ALA A 16 10.43 -0.34 21.07
N GLY A 17 9.78 0.82 21.17
CA GLY A 17 8.46 0.95 21.79
C GLY A 17 7.42 0.15 21.00
N PRO A 18 6.27 -0.19 21.61
CA PRO A 18 5.16 -0.79 20.89
C PRO A 18 4.79 0.12 19.71
N LEU A 19 4.65 -0.46 18.51
CA LEU A 19 4.22 0.28 17.33
C LEU A 19 2.76 0.70 17.52
N ASP A 20 2.56 1.82 18.21
CA ASP A 20 1.26 2.45 18.41
C ASP A 20 0.71 2.90 17.05
N GLY A 21 -0.60 2.86 16.84
CA GLY A 21 -1.21 3.20 15.53
C GLY A 21 -0.86 4.62 15.05
N GLN A 22 -0.57 5.53 15.99
CA GLN A 22 -0.06 6.88 15.70
C GLN A 22 1.36 6.87 15.09
N ASP A 23 2.22 5.91 15.45
CA ASP A 23 3.55 5.74 14.86
C ASP A 23 3.43 5.35 13.36
N LEU A 24 2.47 4.49 13.02
CA LEU A 24 2.29 4.04 11.63
C LEU A 24 1.88 5.19 10.70
N VAL A 25 0.92 6.02 11.11
CA VAL A 25 0.48 7.18 10.32
C VAL A 25 1.64 8.14 10.07
N ALA A 26 2.40 8.46 11.12
CA ALA A 26 3.56 9.35 11.02
C ALA A 26 4.64 8.79 10.07
N ARG A 27 4.91 7.48 10.15
CA ARG A 27 5.88 6.81 9.27
C ARG A 27 5.43 6.78 7.81
N ILE A 28 4.13 6.56 7.56
CA ILE A 28 3.57 6.62 6.20
C ILE A 28 3.69 8.03 5.65
N ALA A 29 3.32 9.06 6.44
CA ALA A 29 3.46 10.46 6.03
C ALA A 29 4.92 10.82 5.72
N ALA A 30 5.86 10.41 6.59
CA ALA A 30 7.29 10.63 6.37
C ALA A 30 7.80 9.93 5.09
N ARG A 31 7.30 8.72 4.80
CA ARG A 31 7.66 7.99 3.57
C ARG A 31 7.10 8.66 2.32
N ILE A 32 5.86 9.17 2.39
CA ILE A 32 5.21 9.90 1.30
C ILE A 32 5.99 11.18 1.00
N ALA A 33 6.39 11.95 2.02
CA ALA A 33 7.14 13.19 1.88
C ALA A 33 8.49 13.03 1.16
N GLN A 34 9.07 11.82 1.16
CA GLN A 34 10.30 11.50 0.43
C GLN A 34 10.07 11.20 -1.07
N THR A 35 8.82 11.23 -1.54
CA THR A 35 8.47 10.86 -2.92
C THR A 35 8.36 12.11 -3.78
N PRO A 36 9.04 12.19 -4.94
CA PRO A 36 9.00 13.36 -5.82
C PRO A 36 7.71 13.48 -6.66
N ASN A 37 6.70 12.64 -6.43
CA ASN A 37 5.56 12.43 -7.34
C ASN A 37 4.34 13.30 -6.98
N GLN A 38 3.43 13.45 -7.96
CA GLN A 38 2.23 14.32 -7.94
C GLN A 38 1.12 13.95 -6.93
N GLY A 39 1.34 13.03 -6.00
CA GLY A 39 0.37 12.65 -4.96
C GLY A 39 0.45 11.16 -4.61
N VAL A 40 0.22 10.83 -3.34
CA VAL A 40 0.14 9.44 -2.86
C VAL A 40 -1.12 9.27 -2.02
N GLY A 41 -2.00 8.38 -2.45
CA GLY A 41 -3.18 7.95 -1.70
C GLY A 41 -2.99 6.53 -1.15
N VAL A 42 -3.44 6.29 0.08
CA VAL A 42 -3.43 4.99 0.74
C VAL A 42 -4.79 4.75 1.39
N TYR A 43 -5.40 3.61 1.08
CA TYR A 43 -6.54 3.07 1.80
C TYR A 43 -6.19 1.66 2.27
N TYR A 44 -6.19 1.45 3.58
CA TYR A 44 -6.01 0.15 4.21
C TYR A 44 -7.21 -0.14 5.09
N ARG A 45 -7.68 -1.38 5.03
CA ARG A 45 -8.72 -1.89 5.92
C ARG A 45 -8.43 -3.34 6.25
N ARG A 46 -8.54 -3.69 7.53
CA ARG A 46 -8.60 -5.08 7.96
C ARG A 46 -9.98 -5.67 7.68
N LEU A 47 -10.00 -6.92 7.24
CA LEU A 47 -11.25 -7.64 6.94
C LEU A 47 -11.81 -8.40 8.15
N ASP A 48 -11.01 -8.62 9.20
CA ASP A 48 -11.35 -9.44 10.35
C ASP A 48 -11.69 -8.65 11.62
N ARG A 49 -11.31 -7.37 11.70
CA ARG A 49 -11.56 -6.47 12.84
C ARG A 49 -11.60 -5.00 12.41
N PRO A 50 -12.21 -4.10 13.20
CA PRO A 50 -12.27 -2.68 12.86
C PRO A 50 -10.91 -2.00 13.01
N ASP A 51 -10.16 -1.95 11.92
CA ASP A 51 -8.88 -1.26 11.80
C ASP A 51 -8.73 -0.78 10.35
N SER A 52 -8.38 0.49 10.18
CA SER A 52 -8.25 1.12 8.88
C SER A 52 -7.35 2.34 8.94
N LEU A 53 -6.70 2.63 7.81
CA LEU A 53 -5.88 3.82 7.64
C LEU A 53 -6.21 4.45 6.29
N LEU A 54 -6.42 5.76 6.31
CA LEU A 54 -6.76 6.55 5.14
C LEU A 54 -5.79 7.73 5.04
N VAL A 55 -5.10 7.84 3.91
CA VAL A 55 -4.26 8.99 3.55
C VAL A 55 -4.65 9.39 2.14
N ASP A 56 -5.21 10.58 1.95
CA ASP A 56 -5.66 11.10 0.65
C ASP A 56 -6.51 10.09 -0.18
N ALA A 57 -7.29 9.24 0.50
CA ALA A 57 -7.97 8.10 -0.11
C ALA A 57 -9.11 8.50 -1.08
N GLY A 58 -9.56 9.76 -1.03
CA GLY A 58 -10.57 10.31 -1.94
C GLY A 58 -10.00 10.90 -3.22
N HIS A 59 -8.67 11.03 -3.33
CA HIS A 59 -8.04 11.58 -4.52
C HIS A 59 -8.17 10.62 -5.71
N ARG A 60 -8.36 11.19 -6.92
CA ARG A 60 -8.53 10.40 -8.14
C ARG A 60 -7.17 10.20 -8.79
N PHE A 61 -6.75 8.94 -8.91
CA PHE A 61 -5.51 8.55 -9.58
C PHE A 61 -5.81 7.88 -10.92
N HIS A 62 -4.85 7.92 -11.84
CA HIS A 62 -4.88 7.06 -13.02
C HIS A 62 -4.80 5.60 -12.58
N ALA A 63 -5.82 4.80 -12.94
CA ALA A 63 -5.87 3.39 -12.52
C ALA A 63 -4.76 2.54 -13.16
N ALA A 64 -4.25 2.92 -14.33
CA ALA A 64 -3.28 2.13 -15.10
C ALA A 64 -3.72 0.64 -15.16
N SER A 65 -2.78 -0.30 -15.04
CA SER A 65 -3.13 -1.73 -15.09
C SER A 65 -3.97 -2.24 -13.90
N THR A 66 -4.19 -1.45 -12.84
CA THR A 66 -5.09 -1.86 -11.75
C THR A 66 -6.55 -1.90 -12.20
N MET A 67 -6.91 -1.21 -13.29
CA MET A 67 -8.22 -1.28 -13.93
C MET A 67 -8.60 -2.70 -14.39
N LYS A 68 -7.63 -3.60 -14.55
CA LYS A 68 -7.92 -4.99 -14.94
C LYS A 68 -8.72 -5.73 -13.86
N VAL A 69 -8.61 -5.34 -12.59
CA VAL A 69 -9.37 -5.97 -11.51
C VAL A 69 -10.88 -5.78 -11.70
N PRO A 70 -11.44 -4.56 -11.84
CA PRO A 70 -12.86 -4.39 -12.12
C PRO A 70 -13.30 -5.00 -13.46
N VAL A 71 -12.44 -5.02 -14.48
CA VAL A 71 -12.73 -5.75 -15.73
C VAL A 71 -12.91 -7.24 -15.47
N MET A 72 -12.00 -7.86 -14.72
CA MET A 72 -12.11 -9.29 -14.39
C MET A 72 -13.31 -9.58 -13.49
N ILE A 73 -13.69 -8.68 -12.57
CA ILE A 73 -14.92 -8.82 -11.79
C ILE A 73 -16.13 -8.97 -12.71
N GLU A 74 -16.22 -8.17 -13.78
CA GLU A 74 -17.33 -8.29 -14.74
C GLU A 74 -17.25 -9.57 -15.56
N VAL A 75 -16.06 -9.95 -16.04
CA VAL A 75 -15.87 -11.23 -16.78
C VAL A 75 -16.33 -12.44 -15.95
N PHE A 76 -16.05 -12.47 -14.65
CA PHE A 76 -16.53 -13.55 -13.78
C PHE A 76 -18.04 -13.49 -13.55
N ARG A 77 -18.64 -12.29 -13.44
CA ARG A 77 -20.10 -12.14 -13.33
C ARG A 77 -20.81 -12.63 -14.60
N ASP A 78 -20.26 -12.33 -15.76
CA ASP A 78 -20.75 -12.82 -17.05
C ASP A 78 -20.62 -14.34 -17.17
N ALA A 79 -19.51 -14.91 -16.70
CA ALA A 79 -19.35 -16.36 -16.63
C ALA A 79 -20.39 -17.02 -15.72
N ASP A 80 -20.64 -16.45 -14.54
CA ASP A 80 -21.65 -16.92 -13.59
C ASP A 80 -23.08 -16.78 -14.16
N ALA A 81 -23.34 -15.73 -14.94
CA ALA A 81 -24.61 -15.51 -15.63
C ALA A 81 -24.79 -16.38 -16.89
N GLY A 82 -23.74 -17.08 -17.33
CA GLY A 82 -23.74 -17.91 -18.53
C GLY A 82 -23.74 -17.12 -19.85
N THR A 83 -23.39 -15.83 -19.82
CA THR A 83 -23.29 -14.98 -21.03
C THR A 83 -21.99 -15.22 -21.80
N LEU A 84 -20.95 -15.74 -21.12
CA LEU A 84 -19.71 -16.23 -21.70
C LEU A 84 -19.21 -17.47 -20.94
N ARG A 85 -18.23 -18.19 -21.49
CA ARG A 85 -17.45 -19.20 -20.74
C ARG A 85 -16.00 -18.79 -20.67
N LEU A 86 -15.36 -19.00 -19.52
CA LEU A 86 -13.93 -18.69 -19.34
C LEU A 86 -13.00 -19.50 -20.26
N SER A 87 -13.50 -20.61 -20.80
CA SER A 87 -12.80 -21.45 -21.79
C SER A 87 -12.99 -21.00 -23.23
N ASP A 88 -13.79 -19.95 -23.48
CA ASP A 88 -14.00 -19.45 -24.82
C ASP A 88 -12.69 -18.88 -25.38
N SER A 89 -12.45 -19.12 -26.66
CA SER A 89 -11.27 -18.62 -27.36
C SER A 89 -11.63 -17.34 -28.10
N LEU A 90 -10.76 -16.35 -28.04
CA LEU A 90 -10.84 -15.14 -28.85
C LEU A 90 -9.71 -15.15 -29.88
N THR A 91 -10.06 -15.00 -31.16
CA THR A 91 -9.04 -14.76 -32.20
C THR A 91 -8.47 -13.36 -32.03
N VAL A 92 -7.19 -13.27 -31.72
CA VAL A 92 -6.48 -11.99 -31.62
C VAL A 92 -5.85 -11.68 -32.97
N VAL A 93 -6.32 -10.61 -33.62
CA VAL A 93 -5.77 -10.11 -34.89
C VAL A 93 -4.95 -8.85 -34.60
N ASN A 94 -3.72 -8.81 -35.09
CA ASN A 94 -2.82 -7.66 -34.95
C ASN A 94 -2.75 -6.87 -36.27
N GLU A 95 -3.88 -6.31 -36.68
CA GLU A 95 -3.98 -5.37 -37.80
C GLU A 95 -4.20 -3.97 -37.21
N PHE A 96 -3.35 -3.01 -37.60
CA PHE A 96 -3.31 -1.65 -37.08
C PHE A 96 -3.40 -0.63 -38.21
#